data_AF-A0AAJ0ELQ6-F1
#
_entry.id   AF-A0AAJ0ELQ6-F1
#
_cell.length_a   1.000
_cell.length_b   1.000
_cell.length_c   1.000
_cell.angle_alpha   90.00
_cell.angle_beta   90.00
_cell.angle_gamma   90.00
#
_symmetry.space_group_name_H-M   'P 1'
#
loop_
_entity.id
_entity.type
_entity.pdbx_description
1 polymer ?
#
loop_
_entity_poly.entity_id
_entity_poly.type
_entity_poly.pdbx_seq_one_letter_code
_entity_poly.pdbx_strand_id
1 'polypeptide(L)'
;MNRYGLPQPTDPTGYLAMYEARMLEEVVRDKNLALGDSGSLRGTTYNDSVLPRWRAMVEAIGQRMAYEAAQVQGNIAPEVLDVFGKSCIQKDPSWFVEHGYGTRSALRDNENRAYSNLLTLLPTLVERANAKGYITAPLVEEETMEDFIKALPAFGARTD
;
A
#
# COMPACT_ATOMS: atom_id res chain seq x y z
N MET A 1 17.72 3.10 -26.40
CA MET A 1 16.76 3.02 -25.27
C MET A 1 17.55 2.66 -24.02
N ASN A 2 17.99 3.64 -23.24
CA ASN A 2 18.73 3.43 -21.99
C ASN A 2 18.55 4.67 -21.09
N ARG A 3 17.30 5.12 -20.91
CA ARG A 3 17.04 6.34 -20.13
C ARG A 3 16.55 6.04 -18.72
N TYR A 4 15.85 4.93 -18.49
CA TYR A 4 15.39 4.54 -17.16
C TYR A 4 15.30 3.02 -17.05
N GLY A 5 16.04 2.43 -16.11
CA GLY A 5 15.85 1.05 -15.66
C GLY A 5 15.26 1.09 -14.27
N LEU A 6 14.26 0.25 -14.00
CA LEU A 6 13.78 0.07 -12.64
C LEU A 6 14.89 -0.56 -11.79
N PRO A 7 15.06 -0.13 -10.53
CA PRO A 7 16.04 -0.74 -9.65
C PRO A 7 15.70 -2.21 -9.44
N GLN A 8 16.69 -3.08 -9.57
CA GLN A 8 16.51 -4.51 -9.32
C GLN A 8 16.20 -4.77 -7.84
N PRO A 9 15.48 -5.85 -7.52
CA PRO A 9 15.30 -6.30 -6.13
C PRO A 9 16.64 -6.49 -5.42
N THR A 10 16.77 -5.88 -4.24
CA THR A 10 17.93 -6.07 -3.37
C THR A 10 17.97 -7.50 -2.82
N ASP A 11 16.79 -8.03 -2.46
CA ASP A 11 16.58 -9.44 -2.12
C ASP A 11 15.53 -10.05 -3.07
N PRO A 12 15.95 -10.77 -4.12
CA PRO A 12 15.05 -11.43 -5.06
C PRO A 12 14.16 -12.51 -4.44
N THR A 13 14.50 -12.99 -3.24
CA THR A 13 13.74 -14.02 -2.52
C THR A 13 12.69 -13.43 -1.58
N GLY A 14 12.69 -12.11 -1.38
CA GLY A 14 11.69 -11.40 -0.61
C GLY A 14 10.29 -11.56 -1.21
N TYR A 15 9.27 -11.70 -0.37
CA TYR A 15 7.90 -11.94 -0.81
C TYR A 15 7.35 -10.84 -1.74
N LEU A 16 7.72 -9.57 -1.52
CA LEU A 16 7.34 -8.47 -2.43
C LEU A 16 8.09 -8.51 -3.77
N ALA A 17 9.35 -8.96 -3.77
CA ALA A 17 10.13 -9.13 -4.99
C ALA A 17 9.60 -10.29 -5.83
N MET A 18 9.24 -11.40 -5.19
CA MET A 18 8.58 -12.52 -5.87
C MET A 18 7.21 -12.12 -6.43
N TYR A 19 6.43 -11.33 -5.68
CA TYR A 19 5.15 -10.80 -6.14
C TYR A 19 5.31 -9.90 -7.37
N GLU A 20 6.22 -8.92 -7.32
CA GLU A 20 6.54 -8.04 -8.45
C GLU A 20 6.94 -8.86 -9.70
N ALA A 21 7.87 -9.80 -9.54
CA ALA A 21 8.38 -10.61 -10.64
C ALA A 21 7.25 -11.42 -11.31
N ARG A 22 6.39 -12.08 -10.53
CA ARG A 22 5.26 -12.86 -11.07
C ARG A 22 4.20 -11.99 -11.72
N MET A 23 3.86 -10.86 -11.11
CA MET A 23 2.93 -9.89 -11.71
C MET A 23 3.44 -9.38 -13.06
N LEU A 24 4.74 -9.12 -13.17
CA LEU A 24 5.36 -8.71 -14.43
C LEU A 24 5.32 -9.84 -15.48
N GLU A 25 5.62 -11.08 -15.08
CA GLU A 25 5.53 -12.25 -15.96
C GLU A 25 4.11 -12.42 -16.53
N GLU A 26 3.08 -12.27 -15.68
CA GLU A 26 1.68 -12.41 -16.08
C GLU A 26 1.23 -11.29 -17.02
N VAL A 27 1.53 -10.02 -16.71
CA VAL A 27 1.16 -8.89 -17.57
C VAL A 27 1.91 -8.94 -18.91
N VAL A 28 3.17 -9.38 -18.93
CA VAL A 28 3.92 -9.57 -20.17
C VAL A 28 3.33 -10.70 -21.01
N ARG A 29 2.92 -11.81 -20.37
CA ARG A 29 2.23 -12.91 -21.05
C ARG A 29 0.93 -12.43 -21.69
N ASP A 30 0.09 -11.73 -20.94
CA ASP A 30 -1.19 -11.22 -21.44
C ASP A 30 -1.01 -10.18 -22.54
N LYS A 31 -0.02 -9.30 -22.40
CA LYS A 31 0.38 -8.37 -23.45
C LYS A 31 0.71 -9.12 -24.74
N ASN A 32 1.55 -10.16 -24.66
CA ASN A 32 1.97 -10.91 -25.83
C ASN A 32 0.80 -11.65 -26.48
N LEU A 33 -0.14 -12.18 -25.69
CA LEU A 33 -1.37 -12.80 -26.20
C LEU A 33 -2.30 -11.77 -26.86
N ALA A 34 -2.47 -10.60 -26.24
CA ALA A 34 -3.37 -9.55 -26.71
C ALA A 34 -2.87 -8.82 -27.96
N LEU A 35 -1.55 -8.79 -28.19
CA LEU A 35 -0.96 -8.24 -29.41
C LEU A 35 -1.29 -9.07 -30.65
N GLY A 36 -1.44 -10.39 -30.48
CA GLY A 36 -1.65 -11.35 -31.58
C GLY A 36 -0.66 -11.15 -32.73
N ASP A 37 -1.08 -11.48 -33.96
CA ASP A 37 -0.29 -11.23 -35.18
C ASP A 37 -0.27 -9.75 -35.59
N SER A 38 -1.22 -8.95 -35.08
CA SER A 38 -1.39 -7.55 -35.47
C SER A 38 -0.32 -6.61 -34.91
N GLY A 39 0.35 -7.01 -33.83
CA GLY A 39 1.36 -6.19 -33.13
C GLY A 39 0.83 -4.88 -32.56
N SER A 40 -0.50 -4.65 -32.54
CA SER A 40 -1.08 -3.37 -32.17
C SER A 40 -1.46 -3.30 -30.70
N LEU A 41 -0.82 -2.37 -29.97
CA LEU A 41 -1.19 -2.01 -28.59
C LEU A 41 -2.49 -1.18 -28.49
N ARG A 42 -3.16 -0.90 -29.62
CA ARG A 42 -4.40 -0.10 -29.67
C ARG A 42 -5.65 -0.95 -29.96
N GLY A 43 -5.55 -2.27 -29.79
CA GLY A 43 -6.70 -3.18 -29.93
C GLY A 43 -7.60 -3.18 -28.69
N THR A 44 -8.88 -3.47 -28.89
CA THR A 44 -9.86 -3.64 -27.81
C THR A 44 -9.44 -4.75 -26.85
N THR A 45 -8.90 -5.86 -27.37
CA THR A 45 -8.37 -6.96 -26.56
C THR A 45 -7.30 -6.50 -25.56
N TYR A 46 -6.34 -5.67 -25.99
CA TYR A 46 -5.33 -5.11 -25.09
C TYR A 46 -5.94 -4.18 -24.03
N ASN A 47 -6.92 -3.37 -24.42
CA ASN A 47 -7.60 -2.45 -23.52
C ASN A 47 -8.46 -3.16 -22.47
N ASP A 48 -9.04 -4.31 -22.81
CA ASP A 48 -9.96 -5.01 -21.92
C ASP A 48 -9.24 -6.02 -21.02
N SER A 49 -8.15 -6.66 -21.50
CA SER A 49 -7.43 -7.68 -20.72
C SER A 49 -6.14 -7.18 -20.05
N VAL A 50 -5.40 -6.27 -20.67
CA VAL A 50 -4.07 -5.88 -20.21
C VAL A 50 -4.10 -4.55 -19.46
N LEU A 51 -4.74 -3.51 -20.03
CA LEU A 51 -4.81 -2.17 -19.41
C LEU A 51 -5.27 -2.15 -17.95
N PRO A 52 -6.31 -2.90 -17.54
CA PRO A 52 -6.77 -2.92 -16.15
C PRO A 52 -5.72 -3.47 -15.18
N ARG A 53 -4.80 -4.32 -15.64
CA ARG A 53 -3.79 -5.00 -14.80
C ARG A 53 -2.55 -4.16 -14.54
N TRP A 54 -2.23 -3.18 -15.40
CA TRP A 54 -1.01 -2.37 -15.26
C TRP A 54 -0.95 -1.61 -13.94
N ARG A 55 -2.09 -1.13 -13.43
CA ARG A 55 -2.11 -0.42 -12.15
C ARG A 55 -1.60 -1.31 -11.01
N ALA A 56 -2.13 -2.52 -10.89
CA ALA A 56 -1.70 -3.47 -9.86
C ALA A 56 -0.21 -3.80 -9.99
N MET A 57 0.28 -3.96 -11.22
CA MET A 57 1.70 -4.20 -11.49
C MET A 57 2.59 -3.02 -11.09
N VAL A 58 2.22 -1.78 -11.46
CA VAL A 58 2.97 -0.57 -11.05
C VAL A 58 2.95 -0.39 -9.52
N GLU A 59 1.82 -0.69 -8.87
CA GLU A 59 1.74 -0.68 -7.41
C GLU A 59 2.66 -1.73 -6.78
N ALA A 60 2.73 -2.95 -7.32
CA ALA A 60 3.62 -4.01 -6.84
C ALA A 60 5.11 -3.61 -6.91
N ILE A 61 5.53 -3.02 -8.04
CA ILE A 61 6.88 -2.44 -8.20
C ILE A 61 7.15 -1.40 -7.10
N GLY A 62 6.23 -0.44 -6.96
CA GLY A 62 6.36 0.65 -6.00
C GLY A 62 6.40 0.15 -4.55
N GLN A 63 5.61 -0.86 -4.22
CA GLN A 63 5.57 -1.46 -2.88
C GLN A 63 6.90 -2.12 -2.52
N ARG A 64 7.46 -2.95 -3.42
CA ARG A 64 8.78 -3.54 -3.21
C ARG A 64 9.83 -2.45 -3.05
N MET A 65 9.88 -1.48 -3.98
CA MET A 65 10.86 -0.40 -3.95
C MET A 65 10.80 0.41 -2.65
N ALA A 66 9.59 0.75 -2.19
CA ALA A 66 9.39 1.49 -0.94
C ALA A 66 9.83 0.68 0.28
N TYR A 67 9.50 -0.62 0.32
CA TYR A 67 9.91 -1.52 1.40
C TYR A 67 11.43 -1.63 1.50
N GLU A 68 12.11 -1.91 0.38
CA GLU A 68 13.55 -2.05 0.34
C GLU A 68 14.26 -0.73 0.67
N ALA A 69 13.77 0.40 0.15
CA ALA A 69 14.34 1.71 0.46
C ALA A 69 14.24 2.02 1.97
N ALA A 70 13.08 1.75 2.58
CA ALA A 70 12.88 1.91 4.02
C ALA A 70 13.81 0.99 4.84
N GLN A 71 14.00 -0.25 4.39
CA GLN A 71 14.91 -1.20 5.03
C GLN A 71 16.37 -0.74 4.96
N VAL A 72 16.82 -0.26 3.80
CA VAL A 72 18.19 0.25 3.61
C VAL A 72 18.45 1.52 4.41
N GLN A 73 17.47 2.41 4.53
CA GLN A 73 17.61 3.64 5.30
C GLN A 73 17.80 3.37 6.80
N GLY A 74 17.25 2.27 7.31
CA GLY A 74 17.48 1.76 8.67
C GLY A 74 16.95 2.62 9.81
N ASN A 75 16.31 3.75 9.52
CA ASN A 75 15.74 4.67 10.52
C ASN A 75 14.23 4.48 10.72
N ILE A 76 13.59 3.61 9.93
CA ILE A 76 12.18 3.27 10.06
C ILE A 76 12.02 2.19 11.12
N ALA A 77 11.05 2.35 12.02
CA ALA A 77 10.78 1.36 13.05
C ALA A 77 10.38 0.01 12.43
N PRO A 78 10.92 -1.13 12.90
CA PRO A 78 10.59 -2.45 12.34
C PRO A 78 9.10 -2.75 12.29
N GLU A 79 8.33 -2.28 13.26
CA GLU A 79 6.88 -2.46 13.35
C GLU A 79 6.13 -1.69 12.25
N VAL A 80 6.62 -0.51 11.85
CA VAL A 80 6.08 0.24 10.71
C VAL A 80 6.34 -0.51 9.41
N LEU A 81 7.55 -1.06 9.26
CA LEU A 81 7.93 -1.83 8.09
C LEU A 81 7.14 -3.14 7.99
N ASP A 82 6.91 -3.82 9.12
CA ASP A 82 6.10 -5.04 9.19
C ASP A 82 4.65 -4.75 8.81
N VAL A 83 4.01 -3.71 9.38
CA VAL A 83 2.65 -3.28 9.00
C VAL A 83 2.58 -2.98 7.51
N PHE A 84 3.51 -2.19 6.97
CA PHE A 84 3.53 -1.89 5.52
C PHE A 84 3.60 -3.17 4.69
N GLY A 85 4.48 -4.11 5.05
CA GLY A 85 4.62 -5.40 4.38
C GLY A 85 3.33 -6.22 4.42
N LYS A 86 2.68 -6.32 5.58
CA LYS A 86 1.40 -7.05 5.74
C LYS A 86 0.25 -6.38 4.99
N SER A 87 0.18 -5.05 5.00
CA SER A 87 -0.81 -4.29 4.22
C SER A 87 -0.62 -4.47 2.71
N CYS A 88 0.63 -4.61 2.23
CA CYS A 88 0.90 -4.94 0.84
C CYS A 88 0.36 -6.32 0.47
N ILE A 89 0.56 -7.33 1.32
CA ILE A 89 0.00 -8.68 1.14
C ILE A 89 -1.53 -8.63 1.06
N GLN A 90 -2.17 -7.80 1.89
CA GLN A 90 -3.63 -7.72 1.98
C GLN A 90 -4.30 -6.97 0.84
N LYS A 91 -3.53 -6.30 -0.03
CA LYS A 91 -4.05 -5.79 -1.30
C LYS A 91 -4.37 -6.90 -2.30
N ASP A 92 -3.64 -8.01 -2.24
CA ASP A 92 -3.83 -9.16 -3.14
C ASP A 92 -3.66 -10.50 -2.40
N PRO A 93 -4.51 -10.78 -1.39
CA PRO A 93 -4.33 -11.95 -0.54
C PRO A 93 -4.50 -13.26 -1.32
N SER A 94 -5.24 -13.24 -2.43
CA SER A 94 -5.45 -14.42 -3.29
C SER A 94 -4.13 -14.90 -3.87
N TRP A 95 -3.33 -13.99 -4.44
CA TRP A 95 -2.03 -14.35 -4.99
C TRP A 95 -1.12 -14.98 -3.92
N PHE A 96 -1.05 -14.37 -2.73
CA PHE A 96 -0.20 -14.87 -1.64
C PHE A 96 -0.67 -16.24 -1.11
N VAL A 97 -1.98 -16.48 -1.07
CA VAL A 97 -2.54 -17.80 -0.71
C VAL A 97 -2.16 -18.85 -1.77
N GLU A 98 -2.33 -18.52 -3.06
CA GLU A 98 -1.98 -19.43 -4.18
C GLU A 98 -0.48 -19.79 -4.20
N HIS A 99 0.37 -18.88 -3.73
CA HIS A 99 1.81 -19.06 -3.68
C HIS A 99 2.32 -19.59 -2.33
N GLY A 100 1.42 -20.05 -1.45
CA GLY A 100 1.79 -20.79 -0.23
C GLY A 100 2.25 -19.91 0.95
N TYR A 101 1.99 -18.61 0.94
CA TYR A 101 2.34 -17.71 2.05
C TYR A 101 1.43 -17.83 3.28
N GLY A 102 0.39 -18.67 3.20
CA GLY A 102 -0.51 -19.00 4.29
C GLY A 102 -1.96 -19.10 3.85
N THR A 103 -2.85 -19.38 4.79
CA THR A 103 -4.30 -19.31 4.54
C THR A 103 -4.77 -17.86 4.61
N ARG A 104 -5.93 -17.57 4.00
CA ARG A 104 -6.55 -16.24 4.09
C ARG A 104 -6.74 -15.76 5.52
N SER A 105 -7.13 -16.65 6.44
CA SER A 105 -7.24 -16.33 7.87
C SER A 105 -5.89 -16.02 8.49
N ALA A 106 -4.87 -16.85 8.23
CA ALA A 106 -3.52 -16.62 8.75
C ALA A 106 -2.93 -15.29 8.27
N LEU A 107 -3.14 -14.91 7.01
CA LEU A 107 -2.71 -13.61 6.50
C LEU A 107 -3.40 -12.45 7.24
N ARG A 108 -4.69 -12.58 7.56
CA ARG A 108 -5.44 -11.56 8.31
C ARG A 108 -4.96 -11.48 9.75
N ASP A 109 -4.77 -12.63 10.41
CA ASP A 109 -4.29 -12.68 11.79
C ASP A 109 -2.87 -12.08 11.90
N ASN A 110 -2.01 -12.37 10.92
CA ASN A 110 -0.68 -11.79 10.84
C ASN A 110 -0.72 -10.26 10.72
N GLU A 111 -1.62 -9.72 9.89
CA GLU A 111 -1.82 -8.26 9.75
C GLU A 111 -2.34 -7.64 11.05
N ASN A 112 -3.35 -8.25 11.68
CA ASN A 112 -3.92 -7.76 12.94
C ASN A 112 -2.87 -7.68 14.05
N ARG A 113 -1.98 -8.67 14.13
CA ARG A 113 -0.85 -8.64 15.08
C ARG A 113 0.13 -7.52 14.77
N ALA A 114 0.46 -7.31 13.49
CA ALA A 114 1.34 -6.21 13.08
C ALA A 114 0.76 -4.84 13.50
N TYR A 115 -0.54 -4.61 13.24
CA TYR A 115 -1.22 -3.40 13.71
C TYR A 115 -1.24 -3.26 15.23
N SER A 116 -1.51 -4.36 15.95
CA SER A 116 -1.54 -4.35 17.42
C SER A 116 -0.18 -3.96 18.01
N ASN A 117 0.91 -4.48 17.43
CA ASN A 117 2.26 -4.13 17.82
C ASN A 117 2.56 -2.65 17.54
N LEU A 118 2.23 -2.17 16.33
CA LEU A 118 2.44 -0.78 15.96
C LEU A 118 1.61 0.20 16.81
N LEU A 119 0.38 -0.15 17.17
CA LEU A 119 -0.54 0.69 17.95
C LEU A 119 0.10 1.14 19.28
N THR A 120 0.85 0.25 19.93
CA THR A 120 1.57 0.57 21.18
C THR A 120 2.67 1.63 21.00
N LEU A 121 3.19 1.79 19.78
CA LEU A 121 4.27 2.72 19.46
C LEU A 121 3.76 4.01 18.81
N LEU A 122 2.49 4.06 18.41
CA LEU A 122 1.92 5.19 17.68
C LEU A 122 2.15 6.55 18.36
N PRO A 123 1.96 6.72 19.68
CA PRO A 123 2.22 8.02 20.32
C PRO A 123 3.65 8.52 20.07
N THR A 124 4.65 7.67 20.31
CA THR A 124 6.06 7.98 20.09
C THR A 124 6.38 8.27 18.62
N LEU A 125 5.76 7.53 17.69
CA LEU A 125 5.96 7.74 16.25
C LEU A 125 5.36 9.07 15.78
N VAL A 126 4.19 9.45 16.29
CA VAL A 126 3.54 10.75 15.99
C VAL A 126 4.37 11.91 16.52
N GLU A 127 4.89 11.80 17.74
CA GLU A 127 5.81 12.79 18.31
C GLU A 127 7.08 12.93 17.45
N ARG A 128 7.70 11.81 17.08
CA ARG A 128 8.89 11.77 16.23
C ARG A 128 8.66 12.39 14.85
N ALA A 129 7.46 12.24 14.29
CA ALA A 129 7.10 12.85 13.00
C ALA A 129 7.03 14.38 13.09
N ASN A 130 7.00 14.96 14.29
CA ASN A 130 6.85 16.38 14.56
C ASN A 130 5.67 17.01 13.78
N ALA A 131 4.61 16.22 13.59
CA ALA A 131 3.47 16.59 12.75
C ALA A 131 2.60 17.67 13.40
N LYS A 132 2.67 17.80 14.73
CA LYS A 132 1.83 18.71 15.52
C LYS A 132 1.84 20.16 15.00
N GLY A 133 3.00 20.66 14.56
CA GLY A 133 3.13 22.03 14.03
C GLY A 133 2.42 22.26 12.69
N TYR A 134 1.99 21.20 12.00
CA TYR A 134 1.31 21.26 10.71
C TYR A 134 -0.17 20.87 10.79
N ILE A 135 -0.65 20.39 11.95
CA ILE A 135 -2.04 19.99 12.10
C ILE A 135 -2.86 21.21 12.51
N THR A 136 -3.76 21.62 11.61
CA THR A 136 -4.74 22.69 11.85
C THR A 136 -6.07 22.15 12.38
N ALA A 137 -6.24 20.82 12.40
CA ALA A 137 -7.46 20.19 12.86
C ALA A 137 -7.60 20.33 14.38
N PRO A 138 -8.76 20.78 14.90
CA PRO A 138 -9.00 20.97 16.33
C PRO A 138 -9.10 19.64 17.10
N LEU A 139 -9.06 18.49 16.41
CA LEU A 139 -9.21 17.16 17.00
C LEU A 139 -7.96 16.67 17.75
N VAL A 140 -6.85 17.41 17.67
CA VAL A 140 -5.56 16.98 18.27
C VAL A 140 -5.51 17.24 19.78
N GLU A 141 -6.12 18.34 20.23
CA GLU A 141 -6.15 18.72 21.64
C GLU A 141 -7.59 18.85 22.10
N GLU A 142 -7.89 18.25 23.25
CA GLU A 142 -9.25 18.20 23.81
C GLU A 142 -9.84 19.60 24.00
N GLU A 143 -9.03 20.56 24.48
CA GLU A 143 -9.44 21.95 24.65
C GLU A 143 -9.82 22.62 23.32
N THR A 144 -9.00 22.46 22.27
CA THR A 144 -9.30 23.00 20.94
C THR A 144 -10.53 22.33 20.30
N MET A 145 -10.75 21.05 20.59
CA MET A 145 -11.92 20.30 20.13
C MET A 145 -13.19 20.81 20.82
N GLU A 146 -13.14 21.03 22.13
CA GLU A 146 -14.26 21.60 22.87
C GLU A 146 -14.63 22.99 22.36
N ASP A 147 -13.64 23.86 22.15
CA ASP A 147 -13.87 25.22 21.66
C ASP A 147 -14.44 25.21 20.25
N PHE A 148 -13.95 24.31 19.40
CA PHE A 148 -14.53 24.08 18.08
C PHE A 148 -16.00 23.63 18.18
N ILE A 149 -16.31 22.66 19.05
CA ILE A 149 -17.69 22.17 19.25
C ILE A 149 -18.59 23.30 19.76
N LYS A 150 -18.12 24.12 20.72
CA LYS A 150 -18.85 25.28 21.25
C LYS A 150 -19.12 26.34 20.17
N ALA A 151 -18.24 26.48 19.18
CA ALA A 151 -18.40 27.42 18.07
C ALA A 151 -19.38 26.96 16.98
N LEU A 152 -19.84 25.69 16.99
CA LEU A 152 -20.77 25.19 15.99
C LEU A 152 -22.19 25.76 16.20
N PRO A 153 -22.90 26.17 15.14
CA PRO A 153 -24.27 26.63 15.26
C PRO A 153 -25.19 25.48 15.73
N ALA A 154 -25.91 25.71 16.81
CA ALA A 154 -26.94 24.78 17.29
C ALA A 154 -28.24 25.01 16.52
N PHE A 155 -28.73 23.97 15.83
CA PHE A 155 -30.04 23.98 15.19
C PHE A 155 -31.05 23.24 16.07
N GLY A 156 -31.95 23.99 16.71
CA GLY A 156 -33.09 23.44 17.44
C GLY A 156 -34.31 23.27 16.54
N ALA A 157 -35.21 22.35 16.91
CA ALA A 157 -36.51 22.23 16.25
C ALA A 157 -37.33 23.51 16.48
N ARG A 158 -37.97 24.01 15.41
CA ARG A 158 -38.89 25.15 15.47
C ARG A 158 -40.01 24.83 16.46
N THR A 159 -40.08 25.59 17.54
CA THR A 159 -41.20 25.53 18.48
C THR A 159 -42.21 26.56 17.98
N ASP A 160 -43.27 26.06 17.37
CA ASP A 160 -44.43 26.83 16.91
C ASP A 160 -45.30 27.29 18.09
#